data_AF-X1QK72-F1
#
_entry.id   AF-X1QK72-F1
#
_cell.length_a   1.000
_cell.length_b   1.000
_cell.length_c   1.000
_cell.angle_alpha   90.00
_cell.angle_beta   90.00
_cell.angle_gamma   90.00
#
_symmetry.space_group_name_H-M   'P 1'
#
loop_
_entity.id
_entity.type
_entity.pdbx_description
1 polymer ?
#
loop_
_entity_poly.entity_id
_entity_poly.type
_entity_poly.pdbx_seq_one_letter_code
_entity_poly.pdbx_strand_id
1 'polypeptide(L)' 'VDKEALKAFQLLCRTEGIIPALEPAHAISYAAKMASSLDKEQIIVVNLSGHGDKDMDIVVKALGVKL' A
#
# COMPACT_ATOMS: atom_id res chain seq x y z
N VAL A 1 5.48 -11.44 5.63
CA VAL A 1 4.64 -10.31 5.20
C VAL A 1 3.99 -10.70 3.89
N ASP A 2 2.71 -10.35 3.72
CA ASP A 2 1.98 -10.62 2.47
C ASP A 2 2.61 -9.86 1.29
N LYS A 3 2.81 -10.53 0.16
CA LYS A 3 3.39 -9.94 -1.06
C LYS A 3 2.48 -8.87 -1.65
N GLU A 4 1.16 -9.01 -1.48
CA GLU A 4 0.21 -8.07 -2.03
C GLU A 4 0.27 -6.72 -1.31
N ALA A 5 0.34 -6.75 0.02
CA ALA A 5 0.50 -5.54 0.83
C ALA A 5 1.83 -4.83 0.53
N LEU A 6 2.93 -5.58 0.36
CA LEU A 6 4.23 -4.99 -0.01
C LEU A 6 4.17 -4.31 -1.38
N LYS A 7 3.48 -4.92 -2.36
CA LYS A 7 3.32 -4.32 -3.68
C LYS A 7 2.48 -3.04 -3.61
N ALA A 8 1.40 -3.04 -2.84
CA ALA A 8 0.55 -1.87 -2.64
C ALA A 8 1.27 -0.74 -1.87
N PHE A 9 2.05 -1.09 -0.85
CA PHE A 9 2.95 -0.17 -0.15
C PHE A 9 3.89 0.52 -1.15
N GLN A 10 4.61 -0.26 -1.98
CA GLN A 10 5.52 0.30 -2.97
C GLN A 10 4.81 1.15 -4.01
N LEU A 11 3.61 0.74 -4.43
CA LEU A 11 2.80 1.49 -5.39
C LEU A 11 2.50 2.88 -4.85
N LEU A 12 1.93 2.96 -3.64
CA LEU A 12 1.55 4.23 -3.03
C LEU A 12 2.76 5.15 -2.77
N CYS A 13 3.88 4.57 -2.33
CA CYS A 13 5.14 5.31 -2.17
C CYS A 13 5.64 5.90 -3.50
N ARG A 14 5.52 5.15 -4.60
CA ARG A 14 6.05 5.57 -5.91
C ARG A 14 5.12 6.53 -6.66
N THR A 15 3.80 6.38 -6.50
CA THR A 15 2.83 7.20 -7.24
C THR A 15 2.43 8.45 -6.47
N GLU A 16 2.21 8.34 -5.16
CA GLU A 16 1.69 9.44 -4.33
C GLU A 16 2.72 10.01 -3.34
N GLY A 17 3.89 9.37 -3.18
CA GLY A 17 4.88 9.79 -2.19
C GLY A 17 4.45 9.57 -0.73
N ILE A 18 3.40 8.78 -0.51
CA ILE A 18 2.86 8.48 0.81
C ILE A 18 3.44 7.13 1.27
N ILE A 19 3.95 7.09 2.51
CA ILE A 19 4.46 5.87 3.15
C ILE A 19 3.38 5.32 4.09
N PRO A 20 2.54 4.37 3.64
CA PRO A 20 1.47 3.84 4.48
C PRO A 20 2.00 2.81 5.48
N ALA A 21 1.32 2.64 6.61
CA ALA A 21 1.55 1.45 7.44
C ALA A 21 1.21 0.15 6.65
N LEU A 22 1.73 -0.99 7.10
CA LEU A 22 1.50 -2.27 6.40
C LEU A 22 0.03 -2.72 6.45
N GLU A 23 -0.72 -2.35 7.48
CA GLU A 23 -2.14 -2.65 7.61
C GLU A 23 -2.99 -1.96 6.52
N PRO A 24 -2.97 -0.62 6.35
CA PRO A 24 -3.71 0.04 5.27
C PRO A 24 -3.20 -0.31 3.86
N ALA A 25 -1.95 -0.78 3.72
CA ALA A 25 -1.45 -1.28 2.44
C ALA A 25 -2.28 -2.48 1.91
N HIS A 26 -2.84 -3.31 2.79
CA HIS A 26 -3.77 -4.37 2.38
C HIS A 26 -5.06 -3.79 1.79
N ALA A 27 -5.61 -2.73 2.41
CA ALA A 27 -6.80 -2.06 1.91
C ALA A 27 -6.54 -1.42 0.53
N ILE A 28 -5.37 -0.81 0.32
CA ILE A 28 -4.96 -0.25 -0.97
C ILE A 28 -4.81 -1.34 -2.03
N SER A 29 -4.22 -2.49 -1.71
CA SER A 29 -4.11 -3.63 -2.63
C SER A 29 -5.49 -4.06 -3.14
N TYR A 30 -6.45 -4.21 -2.22
CA TYR A 30 -7.81 -4.60 -2.55
C TYR A 30 -8.55 -3.51 -3.34
N ALA A 31 -8.43 -2.25 -2.92
CA ALA A 31 -9.05 -1.11 -3.60
C ALA A 31 -8.55 -0.97 -5.05
N ALA A 32 -7.25 -1.17 -5.30
CA ALA A 32 -6.68 -1.12 -6.66
C ALA A 32 -7.24 -2.23 -7.56
N LYS A 33 -7.42 -3.45 -7.03
CA LYS A 33 -8.07 -4.54 -7.75
C LYS A 33 -9.54 -4.24 -8.03
N MET A 34 -10.27 -3.76 -7.02
CA MET A 34 -11.69 -3.41 -7.16
C MET A 34 -11.91 -2.28 -8.17
N ALA A 35 -11.08 -1.23 -8.12
CA ALA A 35 -11.17 -0.10 -9.04
C ALA A 35 -11.07 -0.51 -10.52
N SER A 36 -10.36 -1.61 -10.82
CA SER A 36 -10.25 -2.11 -12.20
C SER A 36 -11.57 -2.66 -12.78
N SER A 37 -12.54 -3.01 -11.94
CA SER A 37 -13.85 -3.51 -12.33
C SER A 37 -14.98 -2.50 -12.18
N LEU A 38 -14.68 -1.27 -11.72
CA LEU A 38 -15.67 -0.22 -11.49
C LEU A 38 -15.64 0.81 -12.63
N ASP A 39 -16.77 1.51 -12.80
CA ASP A 39 -16.84 2.63 -13.73
C ASP A 39 -15.99 3.80 -13.24
N LYS A 40 -15.44 4.57 -14.18
CA LYS A 40 -14.53 5.70 -13.88
C LYS A 40 -15.16 6.82 -13.04
N GLU A 41 -16.49 6.87 -12.98
CA GLU A 41 -17.24 7.87 -12.23
C GLU A 41 -17.48 7.45 -10.76
N GLN A 42 -17.23 6.18 -10.42
CA GLN A 42 -17.40 5.69 -9.06
C GLN A 42 -16.21 6.12 -8.17
N ILE A 43 -16.54 6.53 -6.95
CA ILE A 43 -15.55 7.02 -5.98
C ILE A 43 -15.32 5.95 -4.92
N ILE A 44 -14.06 5.61 -4.67
CA ILE A 44 -13.63 4.74 -3.57
C ILE A 44 -12.94 5.59 -2.52
N VAL A 45 -13.38 5.47 -1.26
CA VAL A 45 -12.70 6.08 -0.11
C VAL A 45 -12.00 4.99 0.67
N VAL A 46 -10.68 5.12 0.83
CA VAL A 46 -9.86 4.19 1.61
C VAL A 46 -9.29 4.94 2.81
N ASN A 47 -9.44 4.37 4.00
CA ASN A 47 -8.86 4.93 5.21
C ASN A 47 -7.38 4.50 5.35
N LEU A 48 -6.47 5.48 5.41
CA LEU A 48 -5.06 5.26 5.75
C LEU A 48 -4.89 5.39 7.26
N SER A 49 -5.07 4.28 7.99
CA SER A 49 -5.11 4.27 9.45
C SER A 49 -3.79 4.59 10.15
N GLY A 50 -2.67 4.62 9.43
CA GLY A 50 -1.35 4.86 10.01
C GLY A 50 -0.25 5.12 8.99
N HIS A 51 0.87 5.66 9.48
CA HIS A 51 2.08 5.96 8.71
C HIS A 51 3.12 4.83 8.86
N GLY A 52 3.87 4.55 7.80
CA GLY A 52 4.73 3.36 7.71
C GLY A 52 6.13 3.52 8.28
N ASP A 53 6.49 4.64 8.90
CA ASP A 53 7.86 4.86 9.43
C ASP A 53 8.30 3.77 10.40
N LYS A 54 7.38 3.26 11.24
CA LYS A 54 7.67 2.18 12.20
C LYS A 54 7.83 0.80 11.53
N ASP A 55 7.30 0.64 10.32
CA ASP A 55 7.31 -0.62 9.58
C ASP A 55 8.48 -0.71 8.59
N MET A 56 9.29 0.33 8.47
CA MET A 56 10.37 0.39 7.48
C MET A 56 11.38 -0.75 7.62
N ASP A 57 11.76 -1.13 8.83
CA ASP A 57 12.68 -2.26 9.05
C ASP A 57 12.10 -3.59 8.53
N ILE A 58 10.79 -3.79 8.73
CA ILE A 58 10.06 -4.97 8.27
C ILE A 58 10.02 -4.97 6.74
N VAL A 59 9.69 -3.82 6.14
CA VAL A 59 9.60 -3.65 4.68
C VAL A 59 10.96 -3.85 4.02
N VAL A 60 12.01 -3.21 4.53
CA VAL A 60 13.38 -3.31 4.00
C VAL A 60 13.84 -4.77 4.02
N LYS A 61 13.64 -5.47 5.14
CA LYS A 61 13.94 -6.89 5.27
C LYS A 61 13.13 -7.75 4.31
N ALA A 62 11.83 -7.46 4.15
CA ALA A 62 10.95 -8.22 3.28
C ALA A 62 11.24 -8.00 1.78
N LEU A 63 11.73 -6.81 1.41
CA LEU A 63 12.10 -6.46 0.04
C LEU A 63 13.54 -6.81 -0.31
N GLY A 64 14.35 -7.25 0.67
CA GLY A 64 15.77 -7.55 0.46
C GLY A 64 16.59 -6.33 0.05
N VAL A 65 16.14 -5.13 0.40
CA VAL A 65 16.87 -3.88 0.13
C VAL A 65 17.92 -3.71 1.23
N LYS A 66 19.15 -3.36 0.85
CA LYS A 66 20.13 -2.83 1.82
C LYS A 66 19.98 -1.31 1.81
N LEU A 67 19.68 -0.74 2.98
CA LEU A 67 19.80 0.70 3.23
C LEU A 67 21.27 1.11 3.24
#